data_AF-A0A1X2GHF8-F1
#
_entry.id   AF-A0A1X2GHF8-F1
#
_cell.length_a   1.000
_cell.length_b   1.000
_cell.length_c   1.000
_cell.angle_alpha   90.00
_cell.angle_beta   90.00
_cell.angle_gamma   90.00
#
_symmetry.space_group_name_H-M   'P 1'
#
loop_
_entity.id
_entity.type
_entity.pdbx_description
1 polymer ?
#
loop_
_entity_poly.entity_id
_entity_poly.type
_entity_poly.pdbx_seq_one_letter_code
_entity_poly.pdbx_strand_id
1 'polypeptide(L)'
;MMGNPEEWLETVRKCEYLPEQDIKKLCEMVKELLMEESNIQPVQSPVTVCGDIHGQFYDLLELFRVGGEVQDTNYIFMGDFVDRGYFSLETFTLLMVLKARYPDKITLLRGNHESRQITQVYGFYDECQAKYGNANVWKYCCSVFDYLTLAAIIDGSILCVHGGLSPDIKALDQIRTIHRLQEIPHDGAFCDLMWSDPEEIDSWAVSPRGAGWLFGGKVTSEFNHINKLSLIARAHQLVQEGYKYMFEDDALVTVWSAPNYCYRCGNVASIMEVVDGSSVTGRNFKIFDAVPDQERFAPYGAGGLSKIGASGGQYFI
;
A
#
# COMPACT_ATOMS: atom_id res chain seq x y z
N MET A 1 -11.00 -30.68 -4.71
CA MET A 1 -11.24 -30.05 -3.40
C MET A 1 -10.81 -28.60 -3.54
N MET A 2 -11.59 -27.65 -3.02
CA MET A 2 -11.17 -26.24 -3.00
C MET A 2 -10.07 -26.07 -1.95
N GLY A 3 -9.04 -25.29 -2.26
CA GLY A 3 -7.90 -25.11 -1.36
C GLY A 3 -8.26 -24.33 -0.08
N ASN A 4 -7.28 -24.25 0.83
CA ASN A 4 -7.35 -23.46 2.05
C ASN A 4 -6.14 -22.50 2.14
N PRO A 5 -6.14 -21.51 3.06
CA PRO A 5 -5.05 -20.53 3.15
C PRO A 5 -3.65 -21.13 3.34
N GLU A 6 -3.52 -22.31 3.95
CA GLU A 6 -2.23 -22.98 4.10
C GLU A 6 -1.71 -23.54 2.79
N GLU A 7 -2.56 -24.25 2.05
CA GLU A 7 -2.23 -24.78 0.72
C GLU A 7 -1.98 -23.67 -0.31
N TRP A 8 -2.75 -22.57 -0.22
CA TRP A 8 -2.59 -21.42 -1.10
C TRP A 8 -1.27 -20.69 -0.85
N LEU A 9 -0.82 -20.59 0.40
CA LEU A 9 0.43 -19.90 0.72
C LEU A 9 1.65 -20.57 0.06
N GLU A 10 1.69 -21.90 0.05
CA GLU A 10 2.76 -22.67 -0.59
C GLU A 10 2.80 -22.49 -2.11
N THR A 11 1.62 -22.34 -2.74
CA THR A 11 1.50 -22.06 -4.18
C THR A 11 1.95 -20.64 -4.47
N VAL A 12 1.36 -19.66 -3.78
CA VAL A 12 1.57 -18.23 -4.08
C VAL A 12 2.99 -17.79 -3.78
N ARG A 13 3.67 -18.34 -2.76
CA ARG A 13 5.10 -18.07 -2.48
C ARG A 13 6.04 -18.41 -3.64
N LYS A 14 5.62 -19.29 -4.57
CA LYS A 14 6.37 -19.64 -5.77
C LYS A 14 6.08 -18.72 -6.96
N CYS A 15 5.36 -17.62 -6.74
CA CYS A 15 4.85 -16.74 -7.79
C CYS A 15 3.86 -17.44 -8.75
N GLU A 16 3.13 -18.45 -8.25
CA GLU A 16 2.08 -19.14 -9.00
C GLU A 16 0.71 -18.58 -8.61
N TYR A 17 -0.15 -18.32 -9.60
CA TYR A 17 -1.51 -17.84 -9.36
C TYR A 17 -2.49 -19.00 -9.10
N LEU A 18 -3.46 -18.75 -8.22
CA LEU A 18 -4.45 -19.75 -7.82
C LEU A 18 -5.52 -19.97 -8.91
N PRO A 19 -6.23 -21.11 -8.94
CA PRO A 19 -7.42 -21.26 -9.77
C PRO A 19 -8.48 -20.18 -9.48
N GLU A 20 -9.26 -19.76 -10.49
CA GLU A 20 -10.28 -18.69 -10.36
C GLU A 20 -11.26 -18.92 -9.19
N GLN A 21 -11.66 -20.18 -8.95
CA GLN A 21 -12.56 -20.54 -7.85
C GLN A 21 -11.92 -20.32 -6.48
N ASP A 22 -10.62 -20.58 -6.36
CA ASP A 22 -9.87 -20.39 -5.12
C ASP A 22 -9.63 -18.90 -4.86
N ILE A 23 -9.32 -18.10 -5.89
CA ILE A 23 -9.26 -16.63 -5.75
C ILE A 23 -10.61 -16.08 -5.29
N LYS A 24 -11.72 -16.51 -5.90
CA LYS A 24 -13.05 -16.08 -5.48
C LYS A 24 -13.30 -16.37 -4.00
N LYS A 25 -12.97 -17.58 -3.55
CA LYS A 25 -13.13 -18.00 -2.15
C LYS A 25 -12.25 -17.18 -1.22
N LEU A 26 -10.98 -16.96 -1.59
CA LEU A 26 -10.05 -16.12 -0.83
C LEU A 26 -10.58 -14.69 -0.69
N CYS A 27 -11.07 -14.08 -1.77
CA CYS A 27 -11.64 -12.73 -1.74
C CYS A 27 -12.84 -12.63 -0.78
N GLU A 28 -13.75 -13.61 -0.79
CA GLU A 28 -14.88 -13.59 0.16
C GLU A 28 -14.42 -13.76 1.61
N MET A 29 -13.47 -14.66 1.88
CA MET A 29 -12.90 -14.81 3.23
C MET A 29 -12.23 -13.52 3.73
N VAL A 30 -11.44 -12.85 2.87
CA VAL A 30 -10.77 -11.60 3.25
C VAL A 30 -11.78 -10.47 3.45
N LYS A 31 -12.85 -10.40 2.64
CA LYS A 31 -13.92 -9.41 2.85
C LYS A 31 -14.62 -9.58 4.19
N GLU A 32 -14.89 -10.82 4.61
CA GLU A 32 -15.47 -11.10 5.94
C GLU A 32 -14.56 -10.56 7.06
N LEU A 33 -13.25 -10.76 6.95
CA LEU A 33 -12.28 -10.22 7.91
C LEU A 33 -12.23 -8.69 7.90
N LEU A 34 -12.11 -8.09 6.73
CA LEU A 34 -12.00 -6.63 6.57
C LEU A 34 -13.31 -5.89 6.93
N MET A 35 -14.46 -6.56 6.87
CA MET A 35 -15.75 -5.98 7.26
C MET A 35 -15.80 -5.67 8.77
N GLU A 36 -15.11 -6.46 9.59
CA GLU A 36 -15.02 -6.27 11.04
C GLU A 36 -13.97 -5.21 11.44
N GLU A 37 -13.12 -4.77 10.49
CA GLU A 37 -12.10 -3.75 10.73
C GLU A 37 -12.65 -2.32 10.65
N SER A 38 -12.08 -1.43 11.46
CA SER A 38 -12.44 0.00 11.42
C SER A 38 -11.74 0.71 10.26
N ASN A 39 -12.25 1.87 9.83
CA ASN A 39 -11.53 2.69 8.85
C ASN A 39 -10.14 3.11 9.35
N ILE A 40 -9.99 3.32 10.66
CA ILE A 40 -8.68 3.45 11.31
C ILE A 40 -8.45 2.21 12.16
N GLN A 41 -7.67 1.27 11.67
CA GLN A 41 -7.39 0.04 12.39
C GLN A 41 -6.38 0.28 13.53
N PRO A 42 -6.71 0.00 14.81
CA PRO A 42 -5.74 0.04 15.89
C PRO A 42 -4.74 -1.10 15.74
N VAL A 43 -3.45 -0.80 15.89
CA VAL A 43 -2.36 -1.78 15.82
C VAL A 43 -1.42 -1.55 16.99
N GLN A 44 -0.92 -2.64 17.58
CA GLN A 44 0.05 -2.58 18.68
C GLN A 44 1.46 -2.83 18.15
N SER A 45 2.44 -2.12 18.68
CA SER A 45 3.85 -2.50 18.49
C SER A 45 4.18 -3.82 19.25
N PRO A 46 5.19 -4.59 18.79
CA PRO A 46 6.03 -4.35 17.63
C PRO A 46 5.29 -4.56 16.29
N VAL A 47 5.56 -3.69 15.32
CA VAL A 47 4.98 -3.77 13.97
C VAL A 47 5.93 -3.18 12.93
N THR A 48 5.93 -3.76 11.73
CA THR A 48 6.67 -3.28 10.57
C THR A 48 5.70 -2.60 9.59
N VAL A 49 6.01 -1.35 9.23
CA VAL A 49 5.21 -0.55 8.29
C VAL A 49 5.88 -0.55 6.92
N CYS A 50 5.09 -0.84 5.89
CA CYS A 50 5.51 -0.96 4.50
C CYS A 50 4.73 0.05 3.64
N GLY A 51 5.43 0.71 2.72
CA GLY A 51 4.83 1.56 1.69
C GLY A 51 4.44 0.76 0.44
N ASP A 52 4.51 1.42 -0.71
CA ASP A 52 4.10 0.92 -2.02
C ASP A 52 4.86 -0.35 -2.43
N ILE A 53 4.17 -1.27 -3.10
CA ILE A 53 4.72 -2.54 -3.59
C ILE A 53 4.61 -2.67 -5.12
N HIS A 54 3.53 -2.17 -5.72
CA HIS A 54 3.32 -2.05 -7.16
C HIS A 54 3.65 -3.32 -7.96
N GLY A 55 3.09 -4.45 -7.56
CA GLY A 55 3.24 -5.72 -8.28
C GLY A 55 4.68 -6.23 -8.40
N GLN A 56 5.61 -5.74 -7.57
CA GLN A 56 6.99 -6.22 -7.50
C GLN A 56 7.12 -7.43 -6.57
N PHE A 57 6.50 -8.55 -6.96
CA PHE A 57 6.37 -9.76 -6.13
C PHE A 57 7.69 -10.26 -5.51
N TYR A 58 8.77 -10.34 -6.28
CA TYR A 58 10.06 -10.81 -5.77
C TYR A 58 10.65 -9.85 -4.73
N ASP A 59 10.45 -8.55 -4.90
CA ASP A 59 10.88 -7.55 -3.94
C ASP A 59 10.01 -7.59 -2.67
N LEU A 60 8.73 -7.99 -2.77
CA LEU A 60 7.89 -8.28 -1.60
C LEU A 60 8.39 -9.51 -0.82
N LEU A 61 8.90 -10.54 -1.48
CA LEU A 61 9.53 -11.67 -0.78
C LEU A 61 10.81 -11.23 -0.06
N GLU A 62 11.60 -10.37 -0.69
CA GLU A 62 12.80 -9.78 -0.07
C GLU A 62 12.43 -8.90 1.14
N LEU A 63 11.36 -8.12 1.04
CA LEU A 63 10.81 -7.35 2.15
C LEU A 63 10.54 -8.24 3.37
N PHE A 64 9.91 -9.40 3.20
CA PHE A 64 9.69 -10.35 4.29
C PHE A 64 10.99 -10.96 4.82
N ARG A 65 12.00 -11.18 3.96
CA ARG A 65 13.33 -11.64 4.40
C ARG A 65 14.02 -10.60 5.30
N VAL A 66 13.86 -9.32 5.00
CA VAL A 66 14.49 -8.20 5.73
C VAL A 66 13.70 -7.83 6.99
N GLY A 67 12.37 -7.79 6.90
CA GLY A 67 11.46 -7.43 8.00
C GLY A 67 11.12 -8.58 8.96
N GLY A 68 11.39 -9.83 8.56
CA GLY A 68 11.06 -11.03 9.32
C GLY A 68 9.74 -11.68 8.88
N GLU A 69 9.64 -12.98 9.07
CA GLU A 69 8.47 -13.75 8.65
C GLU A 69 7.22 -13.37 9.47
N VAL A 70 6.05 -13.36 8.81
CA VAL A 70 4.75 -12.98 9.41
C VAL A 70 4.38 -13.83 10.64
N GLN A 71 4.95 -15.03 10.77
CA GLN A 71 4.76 -15.87 11.96
C GLN A 71 5.25 -15.20 13.24
N ASP A 72 6.24 -14.32 13.14
CA ASP A 72 6.90 -13.66 14.27
C ASP A 72 6.75 -12.14 14.25
N THR A 73 6.38 -11.56 13.09
CA THR A 73 6.30 -10.10 12.88
C THR A 73 4.90 -9.66 12.47
N ASN A 74 4.41 -8.55 13.04
CA ASN A 74 3.18 -7.89 12.61
C ASN A 74 3.50 -6.86 11.50
N TYR A 75 2.60 -6.68 10.55
CA TYR A 75 2.78 -5.80 9.40
C TYR A 75 1.59 -4.88 9.16
N ILE A 76 1.88 -3.63 8.78
CA ILE A 76 0.96 -2.71 8.14
C ILE A 76 1.47 -2.44 6.73
N PHE A 77 0.65 -2.73 5.72
CA PHE A 77 0.93 -2.34 4.33
C PHE A 77 0.05 -1.15 3.95
N MET A 78 0.68 -0.04 3.55
CA MET A 78 0.01 1.24 3.37
C MET A 78 -0.73 1.43 2.03
N GLY A 79 -0.77 0.41 1.17
CA GLY A 79 -1.52 0.45 -0.09
C GLY A 79 -0.61 0.25 -1.31
N ASP A 80 -1.18 0.46 -2.50
CA ASP A 80 -0.52 0.36 -3.80
C ASP A 80 0.19 -0.99 -3.99
N PHE A 81 -0.61 -2.05 -3.89
CA PHE A 81 -0.18 -3.44 -4.06
C PHE A 81 -0.04 -3.80 -5.54
N VAL A 82 -0.84 -3.15 -6.39
CA VAL A 82 -1.03 -3.51 -7.79
C VAL A 82 -0.55 -2.43 -8.76
N ASP A 83 -0.63 -2.77 -10.06
CA ASP A 83 -0.19 -2.01 -11.22
C ASP A 83 1.33 -1.81 -11.32
N ARG A 84 1.79 -1.34 -12.49
CA ARG A 84 3.18 -0.95 -12.81
C ARG A 84 4.15 -2.14 -12.92
N GLY A 85 4.24 -2.96 -11.88
CA GLY A 85 4.96 -4.22 -11.89
C GLY A 85 4.22 -5.32 -12.64
N TYR A 86 4.91 -6.41 -12.91
CA TYR A 86 4.39 -7.50 -13.74
C TYR A 86 3.58 -8.56 -12.97
N PHE A 87 3.61 -8.52 -11.64
CA PHE A 87 3.10 -9.57 -10.77
C PHE A 87 2.11 -9.02 -9.74
N SER A 88 1.21 -8.13 -10.17
CA SER A 88 0.23 -7.49 -9.28
C SER A 88 -0.74 -8.51 -8.70
N LEU A 89 -1.17 -9.48 -9.52
CA LEU A 89 -2.05 -10.56 -9.08
C LEU A 89 -1.38 -11.40 -7.99
N GLU A 90 -0.15 -11.87 -8.20
CA GLU A 90 0.56 -12.69 -7.22
C GLU A 90 0.86 -11.89 -5.96
N THR A 91 1.25 -10.62 -6.10
CA THR A 91 1.51 -9.70 -4.98
C THR A 91 0.28 -9.54 -4.10
N PHE A 92 -0.85 -9.15 -4.68
CA PHE A 92 -2.07 -8.95 -3.90
C PHE A 92 -2.64 -10.28 -3.37
N THR A 93 -2.52 -11.37 -4.13
CA THR A 93 -2.93 -12.70 -3.66
C THR A 93 -2.10 -13.14 -2.46
N LEU A 94 -0.79 -12.89 -2.43
CA LEU A 94 0.05 -13.22 -1.28
C LEU A 94 -0.40 -12.48 -0.03
N LEU A 95 -0.62 -11.17 -0.14
CA LEU A 95 -1.10 -10.34 0.97
C LEU A 95 -2.48 -10.79 1.47
N MET A 96 -3.40 -11.13 0.56
CA MET A 96 -4.72 -11.69 0.92
C MET A 96 -4.61 -13.04 1.62
N VAL A 97 -3.76 -13.96 1.16
CA VAL A 97 -3.54 -15.26 1.82
C VAL A 97 -2.94 -15.06 3.21
N LEU A 98 -1.97 -14.16 3.34
CA LEU A 98 -1.37 -13.82 4.64
C LEU A 98 -2.40 -13.20 5.58
N LYS A 99 -3.27 -12.30 5.09
CA LYS A 99 -4.40 -11.76 5.87
C LYS A 99 -5.37 -12.85 6.31
N ALA A 100 -5.73 -13.76 5.43
CA ALA A 100 -6.63 -14.87 5.73
C ALA A 100 -6.03 -15.86 6.75
N ARG A 101 -4.71 -16.07 6.70
CA ARG A 101 -4.00 -17.01 7.60
C ARG A 101 -3.61 -16.39 8.94
N TYR A 102 -3.24 -15.11 8.95
CA TYR A 102 -2.75 -14.36 10.11
C TYR A 102 -3.53 -13.04 10.26
N PRO A 103 -4.85 -13.10 10.51
CA PRO A 103 -5.73 -11.93 10.47
C PRO A 103 -5.30 -10.83 11.46
N ASP A 104 -4.76 -11.19 12.62
CA ASP A 104 -4.32 -10.25 13.65
C ASP A 104 -2.92 -9.67 13.40
N LYS A 105 -2.19 -10.19 12.42
CA LYS A 105 -0.79 -9.80 12.13
C LYS A 105 -0.62 -8.99 10.86
N ILE A 106 -1.60 -9.00 9.97
CA ILE A 106 -1.55 -8.29 8.69
C ILE A 106 -2.66 -7.25 8.66
N THR A 107 -2.29 -5.98 8.62
CA THR A 107 -3.18 -4.85 8.36
C THR A 107 -2.94 -4.35 6.95
N LEU A 108 -4.00 -4.29 6.14
CA LEU A 108 -3.95 -3.82 4.75
C LEU A 108 -4.73 -2.52 4.65
N LEU A 109 -4.01 -1.44 4.33
CA LEU A 109 -4.61 -0.16 3.99
C LEU A 109 -4.91 -0.10 2.49
N ARG A 110 -5.82 0.78 2.10
CA ARG A 110 -6.14 1.07 0.71
C ARG A 110 -5.15 2.11 0.19
N GLY A 111 -4.56 1.86 -0.97
CA GLY A 111 -3.86 2.86 -1.77
C GLY A 111 -4.73 3.41 -2.89
N ASN A 112 -4.23 4.40 -3.63
CA ASN A 112 -4.97 4.98 -4.75
C ASN A 112 -5.04 4.01 -5.95
N HIS A 113 -4.13 3.04 -6.05
CA HIS A 113 -4.17 1.99 -7.06
C HIS A 113 -5.20 0.89 -6.79
N GLU A 114 -5.69 0.75 -5.56
CA GLU A 114 -6.80 -0.15 -5.24
C GLU A 114 -8.17 0.45 -5.64
N SER A 115 -8.25 0.81 -6.93
CA SER A 115 -9.36 1.48 -7.60
C SER A 115 -9.66 0.79 -8.94
N ARG A 116 -10.94 0.68 -9.29
CA ARG A 116 -11.35 0.13 -10.60
C ARG A 116 -10.85 1.00 -11.74
N GLN A 117 -10.88 2.32 -11.58
CA GLN A 117 -10.48 3.26 -12.63
C GLN A 117 -8.97 3.19 -12.89
N ILE A 118 -8.17 3.15 -11.84
CA ILE A 118 -6.70 3.12 -11.93
C ILE A 118 -6.20 1.79 -12.50
N THR A 119 -6.72 0.66 -12.01
CA THR A 119 -6.30 -0.68 -12.45
C THR A 119 -6.64 -1.02 -13.90
N GLN A 120 -7.64 -0.35 -14.48
CA GLN A 120 -7.94 -0.44 -15.92
C GLN A 120 -6.91 0.27 -16.81
N VAL A 121 -6.16 1.21 -16.26
CA VAL A 121 -5.21 2.04 -17.01
C VAL A 121 -3.78 1.54 -16.85
N TYR A 122 -3.42 1.02 -15.67
CA TYR A 122 -2.01 0.80 -15.30
C TYR A 122 -1.56 -0.66 -15.20
N GLY A 123 -2.42 -1.59 -15.60
CA GLY A 123 -2.01 -2.93 -16.02
C GLY A 123 -2.67 -4.08 -15.27
N PHE A 124 -3.21 -3.89 -14.07
CA PHE A 124 -3.75 -5.00 -13.29
C PHE A 124 -4.98 -5.66 -13.93
N TYR A 125 -5.85 -4.87 -14.58
CA TYR A 125 -6.97 -5.40 -15.37
C TYR A 125 -6.48 -6.34 -16.49
N ASP A 126 -5.52 -5.87 -17.29
CA ASP A 126 -4.97 -6.62 -18.42
C ASP A 126 -4.22 -7.87 -17.96
N GLU A 127 -3.50 -7.78 -16.83
CA GLU A 127 -2.83 -8.91 -16.19
C GLU A 127 -3.82 -10.03 -15.83
N CYS A 128 -4.92 -9.67 -15.16
CA CYS A 128 -5.97 -10.64 -14.81
C CYS A 128 -6.62 -11.25 -16.06
N GLN A 129 -6.95 -10.41 -17.04
CA GLN A 129 -7.56 -10.86 -18.29
C GLN A 129 -6.64 -11.81 -19.06
N ALA A 130 -5.33 -11.57 -19.07
CA ALA A 130 -4.34 -12.41 -19.73
C ALA A 130 -4.18 -13.78 -19.04
N LYS A 131 -4.13 -13.81 -17.70
CA LYS A 131 -3.90 -15.05 -16.92
C LYS A 131 -5.12 -15.97 -16.86
N TYR A 132 -6.34 -15.41 -16.78
CA TYR A 132 -7.58 -16.19 -16.63
C TYR A 132 -8.46 -16.23 -17.89
N GLY A 133 -8.12 -15.46 -18.92
CA GLY A 133 -8.92 -15.32 -20.15
C GLY A 133 -10.23 -14.53 -19.96
N ASN A 134 -10.48 -13.98 -18.78
CA ASN A 134 -11.67 -13.23 -18.43
C ASN A 134 -11.42 -12.28 -17.24
N ALA A 135 -12.34 -11.33 -17.02
CA ALA A 135 -12.18 -10.27 -16.02
C ALA A 135 -12.75 -10.62 -14.62
N ASN A 136 -13.17 -11.86 -14.35
CA ASN A 136 -13.80 -12.22 -13.08
C ASN A 136 -12.85 -12.04 -11.90
N VAL A 137 -11.60 -12.48 -12.01
CA VAL A 137 -10.60 -12.32 -10.95
C VAL A 137 -10.35 -10.87 -10.62
N TRP A 138 -10.20 -10.00 -11.64
CA TRP A 138 -10.10 -8.56 -11.42
C TRP A 138 -11.32 -8.01 -10.66
N LYS A 139 -12.55 -8.40 -11.05
CA LYS A 139 -13.77 -7.99 -10.34
C LYS A 139 -13.78 -8.46 -8.88
N TYR A 140 -13.31 -9.69 -8.61
CA TYR A 140 -13.22 -10.21 -7.25
C TYR A 140 -12.22 -9.40 -6.43
N CYS A 141 -11.02 -9.12 -6.95
CA CYS A 141 -10.04 -8.28 -6.27
C CYS A 141 -10.55 -6.85 -6.04
N CYS A 142 -11.17 -6.21 -7.03
CA CYS A 142 -11.79 -4.89 -6.87
C CYS A 142 -12.90 -4.88 -5.82
N SER A 143 -13.62 -5.99 -5.64
CA SER A 143 -14.60 -6.09 -4.55
C SER A 143 -13.94 -6.16 -3.17
N VAL A 144 -12.72 -6.67 -3.05
CA VAL A 144 -11.93 -6.64 -1.81
C VAL A 144 -11.38 -5.23 -1.56
N PHE A 145 -10.97 -4.51 -2.61
CA PHE A 145 -10.45 -3.14 -2.49
C PHE A 145 -11.40 -2.20 -1.74
N ASP A 146 -12.71 -2.35 -1.95
CA ASP A 146 -13.71 -1.53 -1.26
C ASP A 146 -13.72 -1.74 0.26
N TYR A 147 -13.23 -2.88 0.75
CA TYR A 147 -13.21 -3.23 2.17
C TYR A 147 -11.90 -2.86 2.87
N LEU A 148 -10.82 -2.60 2.12
CA LEU A 148 -9.52 -2.21 2.66
C LEU A 148 -9.65 -0.98 3.57
N THR A 149 -8.96 -1.02 4.71
CA THR A 149 -9.02 0.07 5.71
C THR A 149 -8.35 1.34 5.17
N LEU A 150 -8.72 2.50 5.68
CA LEU A 150 -8.22 3.78 5.15
C LEU A 150 -6.94 4.24 5.85
N ALA A 151 -6.77 3.84 7.10
CA ALA A 151 -5.65 4.20 7.93
C ALA A 151 -5.40 3.14 9.02
N ALA A 152 -4.25 3.20 9.66
CA ALA A 152 -3.98 2.52 10.93
C ALA A 152 -3.46 3.49 11.98
N ILE A 153 -3.65 3.16 13.25
CA ILE A 153 -3.09 3.91 14.38
C ILE A 153 -2.26 2.98 15.25
N ILE A 154 -0.94 3.18 15.27
CA ILE A 154 -0.02 2.38 16.07
C ILE A 154 0.08 3.00 17.46
N ASP A 155 -0.19 2.21 18.49
CA ASP A 155 -0.13 2.57 19.92
C ASP A 155 -0.86 3.88 20.28
N GLY A 156 -1.82 4.29 19.45
CA GLY A 156 -2.58 5.53 19.62
C GLY A 156 -1.83 6.82 19.24
N SER A 157 -0.60 6.76 18.73
CA SER A 157 0.23 7.96 18.48
C SER A 157 0.85 8.07 17.09
N ILE A 158 0.92 6.99 16.30
CA ILE A 158 1.47 7.03 14.93
C ILE A 158 0.35 6.71 13.94
N LEU A 159 -0.01 7.70 13.11
CA LEU A 159 -1.01 7.51 12.05
C LEU A 159 -0.33 6.97 10.80
N CYS A 160 -0.82 5.85 10.27
CA CYS A 160 -0.44 5.33 8.96
C CYS A 160 -1.55 5.60 7.95
N VAL A 161 -1.22 6.19 6.81
CA VAL A 161 -2.16 6.48 5.70
C VAL A 161 -1.42 6.38 4.37
N HIS A 162 -2.10 6.04 3.27
CA HIS A 162 -1.42 5.96 1.96
C HIS A 162 -0.98 7.34 1.43
N GLY A 163 -1.98 8.18 1.18
CA GLY A 163 -1.90 9.55 0.69
C GLY A 163 -1.39 10.48 1.79
N GLY A 164 -2.25 11.38 2.22
CA GLY A 164 -1.88 12.30 3.28
C GLY A 164 -3.10 12.87 3.97
N LEU A 165 -3.02 14.14 4.32
CA LEU A 165 -4.08 14.83 5.03
C LEU A 165 -5.14 15.38 4.07
N SER A 166 -6.31 15.73 4.61
CA SER A 166 -7.40 16.38 3.89
C SER A 166 -7.80 17.69 4.58
N PRO A 167 -8.12 18.77 3.84
CA PRO A 167 -8.67 19.99 4.43
C PRO A 167 -10.02 19.77 5.15
N ASP A 168 -10.75 18.70 4.80
CA ASP A 168 -12.04 18.34 5.39
C ASP A 168 -11.88 17.52 6.69
N ILE A 169 -10.66 17.07 7.02
CA ILE A 169 -10.37 16.18 8.15
C ILE A 169 -9.42 16.89 9.12
N LYS A 170 -9.95 17.30 10.28
CA LYS A 170 -9.17 17.86 11.38
C LYS A 170 -8.91 16.85 12.48
N ALA A 171 -9.81 15.88 12.65
CA ALA A 171 -9.74 14.87 13.70
C ALA A 171 -9.84 13.45 13.14
N LEU A 172 -9.16 12.50 13.77
CA LEU A 172 -9.20 11.07 13.41
C LEU A 172 -10.63 10.50 13.38
N ASP A 173 -11.52 10.98 14.25
CA ASP A 173 -12.92 10.55 14.26
C ASP A 173 -13.65 10.81 12.95
N GLN A 174 -13.25 11.84 12.18
CA GLN A 174 -13.87 12.11 10.88
C GLN A 174 -13.51 11.01 9.87
N ILE A 175 -12.28 10.49 9.88
CA ILE A 175 -11.87 9.34 9.04
C ILE A 175 -12.71 8.10 9.39
N ARG A 176 -12.99 7.87 10.68
CA ARG A 176 -13.82 6.74 11.15
C ARG A 176 -15.24 6.75 10.60
N THR A 177 -15.76 7.92 10.23
CA THR A 177 -17.12 8.08 9.69
C THR A 177 -17.22 7.96 8.16
N ILE A 178 -16.09 7.88 7.44
CA ILE A 178 -16.09 7.75 5.98
C ILE A 178 -16.76 6.44 5.55
N HIS A 179 -17.67 6.50 4.60
CA HIS A 179 -18.24 5.30 4.00
C HIS A 179 -17.22 4.69 3.02
N ARG A 180 -16.35 3.77 3.47
CA ARG A 180 -15.25 3.24 2.64
C ARG A 180 -15.67 2.21 1.59
N LEU A 181 -16.81 1.54 1.78
CA LEU A 181 -17.33 0.44 0.94
C LEU A 181 -17.86 0.93 -0.41
N GLN A 182 -17.01 1.58 -1.19
CA GLN A 182 -17.30 2.14 -2.50
C GLN A 182 -16.00 2.33 -3.28
N GLU A 183 -16.14 2.66 -4.57
CA GLU A 183 -15.04 3.19 -5.36
C GLU A 183 -14.51 4.50 -4.75
N ILE A 184 -13.20 4.75 -4.86
CA ILE A 184 -12.61 6.01 -4.39
C ILE A 184 -13.28 7.17 -5.14
N PRO A 185 -13.92 8.13 -4.45
CA PRO A 185 -14.53 9.29 -5.09
C PRO A 185 -13.51 10.16 -5.82
N HIS A 186 -13.97 11.02 -6.73
CA HIS A 186 -13.10 11.95 -7.43
C HIS A 186 -12.63 13.13 -6.56
N ASP A 187 -13.34 13.43 -5.47
CA ASP A 187 -13.05 14.53 -4.54
C ASP A 187 -13.45 14.19 -3.09
N GLY A 188 -13.08 15.10 -2.18
CA GLY A 188 -13.41 15.04 -0.76
C GLY A 188 -12.49 14.14 0.07
N ALA A 189 -12.77 14.12 1.38
CA ALA A 189 -11.98 13.44 2.41
C ALA A 189 -11.43 12.04 2.05
N PHE A 190 -12.23 11.18 1.43
CA PHE A 190 -11.76 9.84 1.05
C PHE A 190 -10.74 9.90 -0.10
N CYS A 191 -11.01 10.70 -1.15
CA CYS A 191 -10.05 10.92 -2.23
C CYS A 191 -8.73 11.49 -1.67
N ASP A 192 -8.82 12.50 -0.82
CA ASP A 192 -7.67 13.20 -0.26
C ASP A 192 -6.74 12.30 0.56
N LEU A 193 -7.29 11.38 1.37
CA LEU A 193 -6.50 10.41 2.14
C LEU A 193 -5.69 9.47 1.25
N MET A 194 -6.08 9.28 -0.02
CA MET A 194 -5.42 8.39 -0.97
C MET A 194 -4.44 9.15 -1.89
N TRP A 195 -4.68 10.43 -2.15
CA TRP A 195 -4.00 11.18 -3.22
C TRP A 195 -3.20 12.41 -2.78
N SER A 196 -3.34 12.85 -1.53
CA SER A 196 -2.67 14.08 -1.07
C SER A 196 -1.18 13.86 -0.79
N ASP A 197 -0.39 14.91 -1.00
CA ASP A 197 1.06 14.88 -0.90
C ASP A 197 1.63 16.03 -0.04
N PRO A 198 2.64 15.76 0.80
CA PRO A 198 3.37 16.83 1.48
C PRO A 198 4.27 17.61 0.49
N GLU A 199 4.37 18.93 0.68
CA GLU A 199 5.22 19.83 -0.11
C GLU A 199 5.76 20.97 0.76
N GLU A 200 6.90 21.57 0.40
CA GLU A 200 7.53 22.72 1.07
C GLU A 200 6.73 24.03 0.89
N ILE A 201 5.50 24.01 1.42
CA ILE A 201 4.55 25.12 1.48
C ILE A 201 4.04 25.29 2.92
N ASP A 202 3.40 26.42 3.18
CA ASP A 202 2.90 26.75 4.52
C ASP A 202 1.48 26.22 4.80
N SER A 203 0.71 25.87 3.78
CA SER A 203 -0.73 25.61 3.88
C SER A 203 -1.15 24.55 2.85
N TRP A 204 -2.41 24.58 2.42
CA TRP A 204 -2.95 23.76 1.35
C TRP A 204 -2.72 24.39 -0.02
N ALA A 205 -2.46 23.56 -1.03
CA ALA A 205 -2.49 23.97 -2.44
C ALA A 205 -3.12 22.87 -3.31
N VAL A 206 -3.61 23.26 -4.48
CA VAL A 206 -4.22 22.32 -5.43
C VAL A 206 -3.16 21.32 -5.91
N SER A 207 -3.47 20.03 -5.83
CA SER A 207 -2.57 18.97 -6.28
C SER A 207 -2.44 18.97 -7.81
N PRO A 208 -1.21 18.88 -8.35
CA PRO A 208 -1.00 18.70 -9.79
C PRO A 208 -1.48 17.32 -10.29
N ARG A 209 -1.77 16.37 -9.39
CA ARG A 209 -2.34 15.05 -9.74
C ARG A 209 -3.76 15.14 -10.28
N GLY A 210 -4.46 16.26 -10.04
CA GLY A 210 -5.88 16.41 -10.35
C GLY A 210 -6.83 15.73 -9.36
N ALA A 211 -6.28 15.19 -8.26
CA ALA A 211 -6.96 14.59 -7.12
C ALA A 211 -6.14 14.87 -5.85
N GLY A 212 -6.80 14.97 -4.69
CA GLY A 212 -6.16 15.32 -3.43
C GLY A 212 -5.58 16.74 -3.39
N TRP A 213 -4.73 16.99 -2.39
CA TRP A 213 -4.13 18.29 -2.12
C TRP A 213 -2.62 18.20 -1.89
N LEU A 214 -1.91 19.30 -2.13
CA LEU A 214 -0.61 19.51 -1.52
C LEU A 214 -0.82 20.11 -0.12
N PHE A 215 -0.03 19.68 0.86
CA PHE A 215 -0.10 20.20 2.22
C PHE A 215 1.28 20.44 2.84
N GLY A 216 1.34 21.49 3.67
CA GLY A 216 2.57 21.99 4.27
C GLY A 216 2.85 21.54 5.70
N GLY A 217 3.97 22.02 6.25
CA GLY A 217 4.40 21.72 7.61
C GLY A 217 3.41 22.19 8.68
N LYS A 218 2.85 23.40 8.54
CA LYS A 218 1.87 23.92 9.52
C LYS A 218 0.60 23.08 9.59
N VAL A 219 0.11 22.60 8.44
CA VAL A 219 -1.04 21.69 8.37
C VAL A 219 -0.75 20.40 9.13
N THR A 220 0.44 19.83 8.89
CA THR A 220 0.91 18.61 9.55
C THR A 220 1.03 18.79 11.06
N SER A 221 1.71 19.85 11.52
CA SER A 221 1.90 20.12 12.95
C SER A 221 0.56 20.41 13.66
N GLU A 222 -0.38 21.13 13.03
CA GLU A 222 -1.71 21.36 13.58
C GLU A 222 -2.51 20.06 13.73
N PHE A 223 -2.52 19.23 12.68
CA PHE A 223 -3.22 17.95 12.70
C PHE A 223 -2.64 17.02 13.78
N ASN A 224 -1.31 16.92 13.87
CA ASN A 224 -0.63 16.12 14.88
C ASN A 224 -0.94 16.62 16.30
N HIS A 225 -0.95 17.94 16.50
CA HIS A 225 -1.27 18.54 17.80
C HIS A 225 -2.70 18.21 18.25
N ILE A 226 -3.69 18.40 17.36
CA ILE A 226 -5.12 18.12 17.65
C ILE A 226 -5.33 16.65 18.01
N ASN A 227 -4.68 15.75 17.26
CA ASN A 227 -4.88 14.31 17.39
C ASN A 227 -3.89 13.63 18.33
N LYS A 228 -2.98 14.40 18.96
CA LYS A 228 -1.91 13.92 19.86
C LYS A 228 -1.02 12.87 19.19
N LEU A 229 -0.72 13.06 17.91
CA LEU A 229 0.14 12.19 17.14
C LEU A 229 1.60 12.62 17.31
N SER A 230 2.49 11.63 17.39
CA SER A 230 3.93 11.82 17.34
C SER A 230 4.49 11.76 15.93
N LEU A 231 3.80 11.07 15.02
CA LEU A 231 4.27 10.86 13.64
C LEU A 231 3.08 10.52 12.72
N ILE A 232 3.14 11.01 11.49
CA ILE A 232 2.36 10.48 10.36
C ILE A 232 3.31 9.69 9.46
N ALA A 233 3.06 8.40 9.27
CA ALA A 233 3.73 7.57 8.29
C ALA A 233 2.85 7.44 7.05
N ARG A 234 3.43 7.71 5.88
CA ARG A 234 2.71 7.64 4.61
C ARG A 234 3.53 7.05 3.47
N ALA A 235 2.92 6.81 2.31
CA ALA A 235 3.54 6.12 1.17
C ALA A 235 3.49 6.96 -0.13
N HIS A 236 3.07 6.41 -1.28
CA HIS A 236 2.61 7.06 -2.53
C HIS A 236 3.62 7.90 -3.34
N GLN A 237 4.59 8.56 -2.70
CA GLN A 237 5.61 9.34 -3.37
C GLN A 237 6.92 8.58 -3.39
N LEU A 238 7.43 8.32 -4.59
CA LEU A 238 8.74 7.72 -4.79
C LEU A 238 9.82 8.50 -4.04
N VAL A 239 10.53 7.80 -3.15
CA VAL A 239 11.72 8.32 -2.47
C VAL A 239 12.95 7.52 -2.92
N GLN A 240 13.98 8.22 -3.40
CA GLN A 240 15.18 7.58 -3.95
C GLN A 240 15.94 6.77 -2.88
N GLU A 241 15.96 7.27 -1.66
CA GLU A 241 16.61 6.70 -0.49
C GLU A 241 15.71 5.71 0.28
N GLY A 242 14.51 5.40 -0.23
CA GLY A 242 13.56 4.47 0.35
C GLY A 242 12.69 5.04 1.48
N TYR A 243 13.11 6.10 2.17
CA TYR A 243 12.26 6.87 3.08
C TYR A 243 12.73 8.33 3.19
N LYS A 244 11.81 9.24 3.54
CA LYS A 244 12.11 10.66 3.70
C LYS A 244 11.23 11.28 4.76
N TYR A 245 11.86 11.90 5.77
CA TYR A 245 11.17 12.82 6.67
C TYR A 245 10.88 14.14 5.97
N MET A 246 9.73 14.72 6.28
CA MET A 246 9.27 15.98 5.73
C MET A 246 9.18 17.03 6.84
N PHE A 247 9.44 18.28 6.48
CA PHE A 247 9.37 19.46 7.36
C PHE A 247 10.45 19.48 8.46
N GLU A 248 10.52 20.58 9.22
CA GLU A 248 11.57 20.81 10.21
C GLU A 248 11.45 19.96 11.47
N ASP A 249 10.25 19.47 11.79
CA ASP A 249 9.94 18.73 13.03
C ASP A 249 9.98 17.21 12.86
N ASP A 250 10.32 16.70 11.67
CA ASP A 250 10.34 15.27 11.30
C ASP A 250 9.04 14.53 11.69
N ALA A 251 7.90 15.26 11.77
CA ALA A 251 6.64 14.74 12.27
C ALA A 251 5.79 14.06 11.18
N LEU A 252 6.32 13.97 9.96
CA LEU A 252 5.78 13.19 8.85
C LEU A 252 6.92 12.45 8.13
N VAL A 253 6.70 11.19 7.79
CA VAL A 253 7.64 10.38 7.02
C VAL A 253 6.95 9.70 5.85
N THR A 254 7.59 9.75 4.69
CA THR A 254 7.24 8.93 3.53
C THR A 254 8.09 7.66 3.55
N VAL A 255 7.45 6.49 3.48
CA VAL A 255 8.06 5.16 3.41
C VAL A 255 7.78 4.57 2.04
N TRP A 256 8.81 4.09 1.36
CA TRP A 256 8.71 3.53 0.02
C TRP A 256 9.28 2.10 -0.01
N SER A 257 8.49 1.12 -0.43
CA SER A 257 8.85 -0.31 -0.32
C SER A 257 9.05 -1.03 -1.67
N ALA A 258 9.10 -0.29 -2.79
CA ALA A 258 9.32 -0.84 -4.13
C ALA A 258 10.69 -0.42 -4.71
N PRO A 259 11.76 -1.23 -4.55
CA PRO A 259 13.10 -0.86 -5.00
C PRO A 259 13.22 -0.93 -6.53
N ASN A 260 14.11 -0.13 -7.11
CA ASN A 260 14.25 0.05 -8.55
C ASN A 260 12.89 0.14 -9.25
N TYR A 261 12.03 1.04 -8.76
CA TYR A 261 10.62 1.13 -9.14
C TYR A 261 10.42 1.13 -10.66
N CYS A 262 9.37 0.45 -11.12
CA CYS A 262 9.10 0.20 -12.55
C CYS A 262 10.29 -0.44 -13.30
N TYR A 263 11.18 -1.12 -12.57
CA TYR A 263 12.40 -1.75 -13.07
C TYR A 263 13.39 -0.79 -13.74
N ARG A 264 13.33 0.51 -13.40
CA ARG A 264 14.12 1.56 -14.08
C ARG A 264 14.50 2.77 -13.23
N CYS A 265 13.85 3.00 -12.10
CA CYS A 265 14.04 4.22 -11.32
C CYS A 265 15.34 4.24 -10.52
N GLY A 266 15.95 3.09 -10.23
CA GLY A 266 17.23 3.00 -9.53
C GLY A 266 17.21 3.38 -8.04
N ASN A 267 16.02 3.63 -7.46
CA ASN A 267 15.86 3.88 -6.03
C ASN A 267 16.07 2.62 -5.19
N VAL A 268 16.37 2.79 -3.90
CA VAL A 268 16.26 1.72 -2.90
C VAL A 268 14.86 1.70 -2.28
N ALA A 269 14.56 0.68 -1.48
CA ALA A 269 13.34 0.58 -0.70
C ALA A 269 13.63 0.50 0.79
N SER A 270 12.61 0.75 1.60
CA SER A 270 12.67 0.64 3.05
C SER A 270 11.41 0.03 3.65
N ILE A 271 11.56 -0.42 4.89
CA ILE A 271 10.47 -0.70 5.84
C ILE A 271 10.76 0.00 7.16
N MET A 272 9.73 0.41 7.88
CA MET A 272 9.83 1.10 9.16
C MET A 272 9.39 0.19 10.31
N GLU A 273 10.31 -0.14 11.22
CA GLU A 273 10.04 -0.96 12.40
C GLU A 273 9.68 -0.09 13.61
N VAL A 274 8.46 -0.24 14.12
CA VAL A 274 8.02 0.39 15.36
C VAL A 274 8.14 -0.62 16.49
N VAL A 275 8.95 -0.32 17.50
CA VAL A 275 9.13 -1.16 18.69
C VAL A 275 8.59 -0.47 19.94
N ASP A 276 8.07 -1.26 20.87
CA ASP A 276 7.37 -0.81 22.07
C ASP A 276 8.17 0.22 22.88
N GLY A 277 7.47 1.29 23.29
CA GLY A 277 8.01 2.35 24.14
C GLY A 277 9.11 3.22 23.52
N SER A 278 9.36 3.12 22.20
CA SER A 278 10.42 3.86 21.53
C SER A 278 9.88 4.88 20.52
N SER A 279 10.52 6.05 20.46
CA SER A 279 10.29 7.00 19.37
C SER A 279 10.91 6.47 18.09
N VAL A 280 10.23 6.65 16.97
CA VAL A 280 10.76 6.32 15.64
C VAL A 280 11.92 7.26 15.31
N THR A 281 13.07 6.68 14.96
CA THR A 281 14.26 7.40 14.51
C THR A 281 14.77 6.79 13.21
N GLY A 282 15.80 7.38 12.58
CA GLY A 282 16.42 6.80 11.39
C GLY A 282 16.92 5.34 11.54
N ARG A 283 17.14 4.85 12.77
CA ARG A 283 17.56 3.45 13.03
C ARG A 283 16.43 2.44 12.89
N ASN A 284 15.19 2.91 12.84
CA ASN A 284 13.99 2.10 12.68
C ASN A 284 13.74 1.73 11.21
N PHE A 285 14.53 2.25 10.26
CA PHE A 285 14.38 1.96 8.84
C PHE A 285 15.38 0.89 8.42
N LYS A 286 14.87 -0.20 7.84
CA LYS A 286 15.69 -1.20 7.15
C LYS A 286 15.62 -0.95 5.65
N ILE A 287 16.78 -0.67 5.05
CA ILE A 287 16.91 -0.42 3.61
C ILE A 287 17.23 -1.72 2.89
N PHE A 288 16.64 -1.92 1.71
CA PHE A 288 16.92 -3.06 0.85
C PHE A 288 16.90 -2.68 -0.62
N ASP A 289 17.71 -3.41 -1.39
CA ASP A 289 17.86 -3.24 -2.83
C ASP A 289 16.88 -4.13 -3.61
N ALA A 290 16.76 -3.84 -4.90
CA ALA A 290 15.99 -4.65 -5.83
C ALA A 290 16.61 -6.04 -5.97
N VAL A 291 15.79 -7.09 -5.92
CA VAL A 291 16.22 -8.46 -6.23
C VAL A 291 16.85 -8.49 -7.63
N PRO A 292 18.00 -9.13 -7.87
CA PRO A 292 18.61 -9.14 -9.20
C PRO A 292 17.71 -9.75 -10.28
N ASP A 293 17.75 -9.23 -11.51
CA ASP A 293 16.92 -9.73 -12.64
C ASP A 293 17.07 -11.24 -12.90
N GLN A 294 18.22 -11.82 -12.58
CA GLN A 294 18.51 -13.25 -12.75
C GLN A 294 17.73 -14.15 -11.79
N GLU A 295 17.27 -13.58 -10.67
CA GLU A 295 16.48 -14.25 -9.64
C GLU A 295 14.97 -13.98 -9.82
N ARG A 296 14.60 -13.18 -10.82
CA ARG A 296 13.21 -12.88 -11.19
C ARG A 296 12.81 -13.75 -12.37
N PHE A 297 11.57 -14.24 -12.36
CA PHE A 297 10.97 -14.65 -13.61
C PHE A 297 10.57 -13.40 -14.40
N ALA A 298 10.91 -13.34 -15.69
CA ALA A 298 10.38 -12.33 -16.61
C ALA A 298 9.15 -12.92 -17.33
N PRO A 299 8.00 -12.23 -17.39
CA PRO A 299 6.87 -12.72 -18.16
C PRO A 299 7.24 -12.84 -19.65
N TYR A 300 6.81 -13.94 -20.28
CA TYR A 300 6.92 -14.08 -21.74
C TYR A 300 6.20 -12.92 -22.43
N GLY A 301 6.93 -12.11 -23.23
CA GLY A 301 6.36 -11.00 -24.00
C GLY A 301 6.48 -9.60 -23.38
N ALA A 302 7.25 -9.43 -22.29
CA ALA A 302 7.47 -8.13 -21.63
C ALA A 302 8.01 -6.99 -22.52
N GLY A 303 8.46 -7.30 -23.75
CA GLY A 303 8.82 -6.31 -24.77
C GLY A 303 7.67 -5.37 -25.21
N GLY A 304 6.41 -5.71 -24.90
CA GLY A 304 5.24 -4.87 -25.23
C GLY A 304 4.79 -3.90 -24.13
N LEU A 305 5.00 -4.23 -22.85
CA LEU A 305 4.55 -3.42 -21.71
C LEU A 305 5.46 -2.20 -21.45
N SER A 306 6.69 -2.21 -21.97
CA SER A 306 7.63 -1.08 -21.92
C SER A 306 7.10 0.21 -22.57
N LYS A 307 6.02 0.14 -23.35
CA LYS A 307 5.42 1.29 -24.05
C LYS A 307 4.26 1.95 -23.32
N ILE A 308 3.67 1.33 -22.29
CA ILE A 308 2.44 1.86 -21.65
C ILE A 308 2.76 2.87 -20.52
N GLY A 309 3.98 2.84 -19.97
CA GLY A 309 4.41 3.77 -18.90
C GLY A 309 5.28 4.95 -19.35
N ALA A 310 5.30 5.30 -20.64
CA ALA A 310 6.26 6.26 -21.21
C ALA A 310 5.80 7.73 -21.23
N SER A 311 4.55 8.05 -20.83
CA SER A 311 4.00 9.41 -20.96
C SER A 311 3.53 10.07 -19.66
N GLY A 312 3.70 9.43 -18.50
CA GLY A 312 3.45 10.08 -17.22
C GLY A 312 4.66 10.92 -16.82
N GLY A 313 4.55 12.24 -16.88
CA GLY A 313 5.55 13.12 -16.27
C GLY A 313 5.72 12.81 -14.78
N GLN A 314 6.74 13.40 -14.15
CA GLN A 314 7.11 13.21 -12.74
C GLN A 314 5.97 13.38 -11.71
N TYR A 315 4.82 13.91 -12.15
CA TYR A 315 3.58 14.14 -11.38
C TYR A 315 2.53 13.01 -11.51
N PHE A 316 2.79 11.98 -12.32
CA PHE A 316 1.96 10.76 -12.50
C PHE A 316 2.71 9.49 -12.08
N ILE A 317 3.73 9.66 -11.24
CA ILE A 317 4.41 8.62 -10.48
C ILE A 317 3.76 8.57 -9.11
#